data_AF-A0A7J7DDW6-F1
#
_entry.id   AF-A0A7J7DDW6-F1
#
_cell.length_a   1.000
_cell.length_b   1.000
_cell.length_c   1.000
_cell.angle_alpha   90.00
_cell.angle_beta   90.00
_cell.angle_gamma   90.00
#
_symmetry.space_group_name_H-M   'P 1'
#
loop_
_entity.id
_entity.type
_entity.pdbx_description
1 polymer ?
#
loop_
_entity_poly.entity_id
_entity_poly.type
_entity_poly.pdbx_seq_one_letter_code
_entity_poly.pdbx_strand_id
1 'polypeptide(L)'
;MGSYRMCVCFTRKFRPTEAGPPSDVKDAFVKYADGGSQMTAEQLRKFLVEVQGSGSSIEEPERIVEQVLQKRHHIAKFTRQTLTLDDFHHYLFSADLNPPIGDQVLVFKLVPASVWLLINCPRS
;
A
#
# COMPACT_ATOMS: atom_id res chain seq x y z
N MET A 1 29.13 22.28 -41.22
CA MET A 1 29.23 23.24 -40.09
C MET A 1 27.82 23.53 -39.61
N GLY A 2 27.54 23.28 -38.33
CA GLY A 2 26.23 23.54 -37.74
C GLY A 2 26.21 23.09 -36.28
N SER A 3 26.85 23.89 -35.43
CA SER A 3 26.76 23.77 -33.98
C SER A 3 25.45 24.41 -33.53
N TYR A 4 24.72 23.76 -32.61
CA TYR A 4 23.73 24.45 -31.80
C TYR A 4 24.01 24.19 -30.31
N ARG A 5 24.52 25.24 -29.64
CA ARG A 5 24.55 25.39 -28.18
C ARG A 5 23.16 25.80 -27.72
N MET A 6 22.44 24.92 -27.01
CA MET A 6 21.35 25.36 -26.14
C MET A 6 21.93 25.79 -24.79
N CYS A 7 21.43 26.93 -24.33
CA CYS A 7 21.94 27.80 -23.29
C CYS A 7 21.95 27.16 -21.88
N VAL A 8 22.97 27.51 -21.11
CA VAL A 8 23.06 27.33 -19.65
C VAL A 8 22.14 28.39 -19.03
N CYS A 9 20.98 27.99 -18.48
CA CYS A 9 20.25 28.61 -17.36
C CYS A 9 18.81 28.06 -17.27
N PHE A 10 18.55 27.18 -16.30
CA PHE A 10 17.24 26.67 -15.85
C PHE A 10 16.40 25.91 -16.88
N THR A 11 16.58 24.59 -16.92
CA THR A 11 15.53 23.69 -17.37
C THR A 11 14.40 23.74 -16.33
N ARG A 12 13.37 24.57 -16.55
CA ARG A 12 12.11 24.46 -15.81
C ARG A 12 11.47 23.15 -16.23
N LYS A 13 11.77 22.07 -15.51
CA LYS A 13 11.00 20.84 -15.60
C LYS A 13 9.60 21.18 -15.14
N PHE A 14 8.64 21.08 -16.07
CA PHE A 14 7.23 21.04 -15.73
C PHE A 14 7.03 19.78 -14.88
N ARG A 15 7.18 19.93 -13.56
CA ARG A 15 6.70 18.93 -12.61
C ARG A 15 5.19 18.97 -12.80
N PRO A 16 4.53 17.88 -13.23
CA PRO A 16 3.12 17.75 -12.93
C PRO A 16 3.05 17.97 -11.42
N THR A 17 2.32 18.98 -10.98
CA THR A 17 1.94 19.04 -9.57
C THR A 17 1.30 17.70 -9.31
N GLU A 18 2.01 16.77 -8.65
CA GLU A 18 1.42 15.51 -8.22
C GLU A 18 0.14 15.92 -7.51
N ALA A 19 -1.01 15.50 -8.04
CA ALA A 19 -2.25 15.69 -7.35
C ALA A 19 -2.01 15.02 -6.00
N GLY A 20 -1.93 15.83 -4.94
CA GLY A 20 -1.66 15.32 -3.60
C GLY A 20 -2.70 14.25 -3.25
N PRO A 21 -2.51 13.52 -2.15
CA PRO A 21 -3.37 12.41 -1.79
C PRO A 21 -4.86 12.76 -1.98
N PRO A 22 -5.66 11.87 -2.61
CA PRO A 22 -7.10 12.03 -2.76
C PRO A 22 -7.78 12.46 -1.44
N SER A 23 -8.90 13.20 -1.52
CA SER A 23 -9.54 13.79 -0.32
C SER A 23 -10.00 12.73 0.68
N ASP A 24 -10.54 11.62 0.18
CA ASP A 24 -10.88 10.43 0.96
C ASP A 24 -9.68 9.83 1.71
N VAL A 25 -8.49 9.79 1.10
CA VAL A 25 -7.25 9.34 1.78
C VAL A 25 -6.85 10.29 2.90
N LYS A 26 -7.00 11.61 2.69
CA LYS A 26 -6.73 12.62 3.72
C LYS A 26 -7.71 12.50 4.88
N ASP A 27 -9.00 12.35 4.59
CA ASP A 27 -10.05 12.24 5.59
C ASP A 27 -9.90 10.95 6.41
N ALA A 28 -9.56 9.83 5.76
CA ALA A 28 -9.22 8.59 6.45
C ALA A 28 -8.00 8.78 7.37
N PHE A 29 -6.92 9.40 6.88
CA PHE A 29 -5.74 9.66 7.70
C PHE A 29 -6.08 10.51 8.93
N VAL A 30 -6.79 11.62 8.76
CA VAL A 30 -7.19 12.50 9.87
C VAL A 30 -8.07 11.75 10.88
N LYS A 31 -9.02 10.94 10.40
CA LYS A 31 -9.90 10.13 11.25
C LYS A 31 -9.11 9.15 12.10
N TYR A 32 -8.17 8.40 11.52
CA TYR A 32 -7.46 7.33 12.23
C TYR A 32 -6.21 7.81 12.98
N ALA A 33 -5.61 8.95 12.59
CA ALA A 33 -4.51 9.59 13.31
C ALA A 33 -4.98 10.44 14.51
N ASP A 34 -6.28 10.41 14.86
CA ASP A 34 -6.88 11.24 15.92
C ASP A 34 -6.58 12.75 15.75
N GLY A 35 -6.58 13.23 14.51
CA GLY A 35 -6.23 14.62 14.17
C GLY A 35 -4.73 14.94 14.24
N GLY A 36 -3.88 13.96 14.51
CA GLY A 36 -2.43 14.09 14.53
C GLY A 36 -1.79 14.22 13.14
N SER A 37 -0.55 14.69 13.11
CA SER A 37 0.27 14.76 11.88
C SER A 37 0.93 13.43 11.51
N GLN A 38 0.83 12.43 12.39
CA GLN A 38 1.46 11.13 12.25
C GLN A 38 0.49 10.04 12.73
N MET A 39 0.52 8.89 12.08
CA MET A 39 -0.28 7.72 12.40
C MET A 39 0.60 6.62 12.98
N THR A 40 0.24 6.08 14.14
CA THR A 40 0.97 4.97 14.79
C THR A 40 0.56 3.61 14.22
N ALA A 41 1.28 2.54 14.60
CA ALA A 41 0.94 1.18 14.21
C ALA A 41 -0.44 0.76 14.76
N GLU A 42 -0.79 1.17 15.98
CA GLU A 42 -2.08 0.90 16.61
C GLU A 42 -3.23 1.60 15.87
N GLN A 43 -2.99 2.83 15.43
CA GLN A 43 -3.96 3.59 14.63
C GLN A 43 -4.13 2.99 13.23
N LEU A 44 -3.04 2.57 12.59
CA LEU A 44 -3.09 1.81 11.34
C LEU A 44 -3.88 0.50 11.51
N ARG A 45 -3.68 -0.22 12.61
CA ARG A 45 -4.43 -1.45 12.92
C ARG A 45 -5.93 -1.20 12.96
N LYS A 46 -6.39 -0.11 13.58
CA LYS A 46 -7.81 0.26 13.61
C LYS A 46 -8.35 0.48 12.19
N PHE A 47 -7.59 1.19 11.35
CA PHE A 47 -7.93 1.37 9.94
C PHE A 47 -8.08 0.04 9.19
N LEU A 48 -7.11 -0.88 9.33
CA LEU A 48 -7.13 -2.18 8.64
C LEU A 48 -8.34 -3.03 9.06
N VAL A 49 -8.61 -3.10 10.37
CA VAL A 49 -9.74 -3.86 10.90
C VAL A 49 -11.08 -3.29 10.43
N GLU A 50 -11.25 -1.96 10.46
CA GLU A 50 -12.51 -1.31 10.09
C GLU A 50 -12.75 -1.28 8.57
N VAL A 51 -11.71 -1.08 7.75
CA VAL A 51 -11.84 -0.83 6.31
C VAL A 51 -11.61 -2.08 5.47
N GLN A 52 -10.65 -2.93 5.85
CA GLN A 52 -10.29 -4.13 5.08
C GLN A 52 -10.91 -5.40 5.67
N GLY A 53 -11.39 -5.36 6.91
CA GLY A 53 -11.88 -6.54 7.62
C GLY A 53 -10.79 -7.58 7.89
N SER A 54 -9.50 -7.20 7.78
CA SER A 54 -8.36 -8.07 8.07
C SER A 54 -8.24 -8.28 9.58
N GLY A 55 -8.32 -9.55 9.97
CA GLY A 55 -8.32 -9.99 11.36
C GLY A 55 -6.94 -10.02 11.99
N SER A 56 -6.79 -9.19 13.03
CA SER A 56 -6.30 -9.57 14.38
C SER A 56 -4.83 -9.76 14.71
N SER A 57 -3.85 -9.76 13.79
CA SER A 57 -2.44 -9.80 14.23
C SER A 57 -1.92 -8.41 14.62
N ILE A 58 -1.38 -8.27 15.85
CA ILE A 58 -0.72 -7.04 16.32
C ILE A 58 0.61 -6.82 15.58
N GLU A 59 1.26 -7.90 15.13
CA GLU A 59 2.58 -7.84 14.47
C GLU A 59 2.51 -7.34 13.02
N GLU A 60 1.36 -7.47 12.36
CA GLU A 60 1.18 -7.07 10.96
C GLU A 60 1.30 -5.54 10.74
N PRO A 61 0.61 -4.66 11.50
CA PRO A 61 0.72 -3.21 11.32
C PRO A 61 2.12 -2.67 11.64
N GLU A 62 2.82 -3.20 12.66
CA GLU A 62 4.19 -2.78 12.98
C GLU A 62 5.16 -3.10 11.84
N ARG A 63 5.06 -4.31 11.27
CA ARG A 63 5.85 -4.73 10.11
C ARG A 63 5.55 -3.86 8.88
N ILE A 64 4.29 -3.51 8.65
CA ILE A 64 3.90 -2.60 7.56
C ILE A 64 4.58 -1.24 7.75
N VAL A 65 4.51 -0.66 8.95
CA VAL A 65 5.16 0.63 9.26
C VAL A 65 6.66 0.55 9.00
N GLU A 66 7.33 -0.50 9.51
CA GLU A 66 8.75 -0.71 9.30
C GLU A 66 9.10 -0.83 7.81
N GLN A 67 8.34 -1.61 7.04
CA GLN A 67 8.59 -1.80 5.61
C GLN A 67 8.39 -0.51 4.80
N VAL A 68 7.36 0.28 5.11
CA VAL A 68 7.15 1.59 4.48
C VAL A 68 8.33 2.51 4.77
N LEU A 69 8.75 2.60 6.03
CA LEU A 69 9.88 3.43 6.43
C LEU A 69 11.22 2.93 5.85
N GLN A 70 11.42 1.63 5.75
CA GLN A 70 12.62 1.05 5.14
C GLN A 70 12.71 1.39 3.64
N LYS A 71 11.59 1.30 2.93
CA LYS A 71 11.52 1.59 1.49
C LYS A 71 11.64 3.09 1.20
N ARG A 72 11.10 3.95 2.06
CA ARG A 72 11.01 5.40 1.79
C ARG A 72 12.02 6.26 2.53
N HIS A 73 12.52 5.80 3.66
CA HIS A 73 13.34 6.58 4.59
C HIS A 73 14.54 5.78 5.09
N HIS A 74 15.57 5.63 4.26
CA HIS A 74 16.76 4.83 4.58
C HIS A 74 17.45 5.22 5.90
N ILE A 75 17.35 6.49 6.31
CA ILE A 75 17.96 7.02 7.54
C ILE A 75 16.95 7.06 8.70
N ALA A 76 15.72 7.53 8.47
CA ALA A 76 14.75 7.76 9.56
C ALA A 76 14.04 6.49 10.05
N LYS A 77 14.18 5.35 9.36
CA LYS A 77 13.59 4.06 9.77
C LYS A 77 14.03 3.59 11.16
N PHE A 78 15.17 4.06 11.66
CA PHE A 78 15.69 3.67 12.98
C PHE A 78 15.20 4.56 14.13
N THR A 79 14.64 5.73 13.82
CA THR A 79 14.22 6.71 14.83
C THR A 79 12.72 6.96 14.83
N ARG A 80 12.02 6.49 13.79
CA ARG A 80 10.60 6.75 13.57
C ARG A 80 9.84 5.42 13.46
N GLN A 81 8.68 5.35 14.10
CA GLN A 81 7.78 4.20 14.07
C GLN A 81 6.34 4.62 13.74
N THR A 82 6.21 5.65 12.90
CA THR A 82 4.93 6.30 12.57
C THR A 82 4.90 6.68 11.10
N LEU A 83 3.70 6.78 10.54
CA LEU A 83 3.47 7.13 9.14
C LEU A 83 2.99 8.58 9.02
N THR A 84 3.52 9.32 8.04
CA THR A 84 2.90 10.59 7.60
C THR A 84 1.75 10.27 6.66
N LEU A 85 0.97 11.29 6.29
CA LEU A 85 -0.02 11.19 5.22
C LEU A 85 0.61 10.66 3.91
N ASP A 86 1.83 11.09 3.57
CA ASP A 86 2.52 10.64 2.35
C ASP A 86 2.93 9.16 2.44
N ASP A 87 3.38 8.73 3.62
CA ASP A 87 3.73 7.32 3.88
C ASP A 87 2.47 6.43 3.85
N PHE A 88 1.35 6.90 4.42
CA PHE A 88 0.06 6.21 4.39
C PHE A 88 -0.51 6.12 2.97
N HIS A 89 -0.49 7.22 2.22
CA HIS A 89 -0.88 7.23 0.81
C HIS A 89 -0.03 6.24 0.01
N HIS A 90 1.29 6.23 0.21
CA HIS A 90 2.17 5.27 -0.45
C HIS A 90 1.80 3.83 -0.11
N TYR A 91 1.53 3.53 1.16
CA TYR A 91 1.09 2.20 1.59
C TYR A 91 -0.17 1.74 0.84
N LEU A 92 -1.23 2.56 0.81
CA LEU A 92 -2.52 2.20 0.22
C LEU A 92 -2.42 1.79 -1.26
N PHE A 93 -1.53 2.45 -2.01
CA PHE A 93 -1.35 2.23 -3.45
C PHE A 93 -0.12 1.38 -3.79
N SER A 94 0.59 0.85 -2.81
CA SER A 94 1.75 0.00 -3.04
C SER A 94 1.30 -1.44 -3.28
N ALA A 95 1.49 -1.93 -4.51
CA ALA A 95 1.16 -3.32 -4.85
C ALA A 95 1.97 -4.34 -4.03
N ASP A 96 3.16 -3.97 -3.56
CA ASP A 96 3.99 -4.84 -2.73
C ASP A 96 3.50 -4.95 -1.28
N LEU A 97 2.92 -3.85 -0.73
CA LEU A 97 2.59 -3.73 0.70
C LEU A 97 1.08 -3.88 0.96
N ASN A 98 0.26 -3.51 -0.01
CA ASN A 98 -1.19 -3.61 0.03
C ASN A 98 -1.70 -4.14 -1.33
N PRO A 99 -1.36 -5.41 -1.67
CA PRO A 99 -1.84 -6.01 -2.91
C PRO A 99 -3.38 -6.06 -2.92
N PRO A 100 -4.02 -6.01 -4.11
CA PRO A 100 -5.46 -6.20 -4.21
C PRO A 100 -5.88 -7.53 -3.57
N ILE A 101 -7.01 -7.53 -2.86
CA ILE A 101 -7.56 -8.69 -2.12
C ILE A 101 -7.86 -9.90 -3.04
N GLY A 102 -7.73 -9.76 -4.37
CA GLY A 102 -8.15 -10.71 -5.40
C GLY A 102 -7.12 -11.69 -5.97
N ASP A 103 -5.84 -11.67 -5.58
CA ASP A 103 -4.84 -12.58 -6.20
C ASP A 103 -4.86 -14.03 -5.67
N GLN A 104 -5.71 -14.34 -4.70
CA GLN A 104 -5.91 -15.70 -4.17
C GLN A 104 -6.78 -16.59 -5.08
N VAL A 105 -7.31 -16.08 -6.19
CA VAL A 105 -8.21 -16.85 -7.09
C VAL A 105 -7.44 -17.82 -8.00
N LEU A 106 -6.11 -17.71 -8.12
CA LEU A 106 -5.32 -18.60 -8.98
C LEU A 106 -5.05 -20.00 -8.37
N VAL A 107 -5.15 -20.17 -7.06
CA VAL A 107 -4.91 -21.48 -6.42
C VAL A 107 -6.11 -22.42 -6.58
N PHE A 108 -7.32 -21.90 -6.75
CA PHE A 108 -8.52 -22.73 -6.94
C PHE A 108 -8.67 -23.31 -8.36
N LYS A 109 -7.85 -22.87 -9.33
CA LYS A 109 -7.94 -23.30 -10.73
C LYS A 109 -7.11 -24.54 -11.06
N LEU A 110 -6.34 -25.06 -10.11
CA LEU A 110 -5.47 -26.23 -10.31
C LEU A 110 -6.06 -27.55 -9.80
N VAL A 111 -7.37 -27.63 -9.59
CA VAL A 111 -8.00 -28.95 -9.46
C VAL A 111 -8.33 -29.45 -10.88
N PRO A 112 -7.62 -30.47 -11.40
CA PRO A 112 -7.93 -31.01 -12.72
C PRO A 112 -9.35 -31.56 -12.74
N ALA A 113 -10.03 -31.41 -13.89
CA ALA A 113 -11.42 -31.84 -14.08
C ALA A 113 -11.69 -33.32 -13.71
N SER A 114 -10.64 -34.14 -13.62
CA SER A 114 -10.70 -35.53 -13.17
C SER A 114 -11.17 -35.70 -11.71
N VAL A 115 -10.92 -34.72 -10.83
CA VAL A 115 -11.33 -34.81 -9.41
C VAL A 115 -12.83 -34.53 -9.22
N TRP A 116 -13.44 -33.71 -10.09
CA TRP A 116 -14.88 -33.42 -10.04
C TRP A 116 -15.76 -34.63 -10.39
N LEU A 117 -15.27 -35.51 -11.26
CA LEU A 117 -16.00 -36.73 -11.67
C LEU A 117 -16.05 -37.81 -10.59
N LEU A 118 -15.14 -37.79 -9.61
CA LEU A 118 -15.13 -38.76 -8.50
C LEU A 118 -16.15 -38.43 -7.41
N ILE A 119 -16.57 -37.17 -7.29
CA ILE A 119 -17.50 -36.73 -6.24
C ILE A 119 -18.97 -36.88 -6.66
N ASN A 120 -19.27 -36.90 -7.97
CA ASN A 120 -20.64 -36.90 -8.50
C ASN A 120 -21.07 -38.18 -9.22
N CYS A 121 -20.33 -39.29 -9.12
CA CYS A 121 -20.80 -40.56 -9.67
C CYS A 121 -21.84 -41.16 -8.70
N PRO A 122 -23.14 -41.23 -9.05
CA PRO A 122 -24.10 -41.97 -8.25
C PRO A 122 -23.74 -43.44 -8.37
N ARG A 123 -23.48 -44.09 -7.23
CA ARG A 123 -23.45 -45.55 -7.14
C ARG A 123 -24.78 -46.08 -7.69
N SER A 124 -24.74 -46.63 -8.90
CA SER A 124 -25.68 -47.66 -9.36
C SER A 124 -25.13 -49.03 -9.03
#